data_AF-A7S0Z1-F1
#
_entry.id   AF-A7S0Z1-F1
#
_cell.length_a   1.000
_cell.length_b   1.000
_cell.length_c   1.000
_cell.angle_alpha   90.00
_cell.angle_beta   90.00
_cell.angle_gamma   90.00
#
_symmetry.space_group_name_H-M   'P 1'
#
loop_
_entity.id
_entity.type
_entity.pdbx_description
1 polymer ?
#
loop_
_entity_poly.entity_id
_entity_poly.type
_entity_poly.pdbx_seq_one_letter_code
_entity_poly.pdbx_strand_id
1 'polypeptide(L)'
;VRVIKGSSYQWFELSRVRIIKGLSYQVFVLSRVRVIKGSSYRGFELSRVRVIKGLSYQGFELSRVRVIEGLSYQGFELSRVRVIKGSSYQGFELSRVRVIKGSSYKVFELSRVRVINGSSYQGFELSRV
;
A
#
# COMPACT_ATOMS: atom_id res chain seq x y z
N VAL A 1 -19.67 9.24 0.80
CA VAL A 1 -20.35 7.99 1.23
C VAL A 1 -19.84 7.54 2.60
N ARG A 2 -20.71 7.08 3.51
CA ARG A 2 -20.25 6.57 4.83
C ARG A 2 -19.63 5.19 4.70
N VAL A 3 -20.31 4.23 4.06
CA VAL A 3 -19.83 2.85 3.92
C VAL A 3 -20.22 2.30 2.55
N ILE A 4 -19.29 1.61 1.90
CA ILE A 4 -19.49 0.90 0.63
C ILE A 4 -19.13 -0.58 0.87
N LYS A 5 -20.01 -1.48 0.44
CA LYS A 5 -19.85 -2.94 0.57
C LYS A 5 -20.19 -3.61 -0.75
N GLY A 6 -19.45 -4.66 -1.07
CA GLY A 6 -19.59 -5.43 -2.31
C GLY A 6 -18.59 -6.58 -2.27
N SER A 7 -18.79 -7.61 -3.07
CA SER A 7 -17.85 -8.74 -3.15
C SER A 7 -16.64 -8.38 -4.01
N SER A 8 -16.89 -7.79 -5.19
CA SER A 8 -15.87 -7.50 -6.18
C SER A 8 -16.10 -6.14 -6.82
N TYR A 9 -15.02 -5.42 -7.07
CA TYR A 9 -15.05 -4.13 -7.76
C TYR A 9 -14.09 -4.15 -8.94
N GLN A 10 -14.62 -3.93 -10.14
CA GLN A 10 -13.81 -3.88 -11.37
C GLN A 10 -13.25 -2.48 -11.61
N TRP A 11 -14.11 -1.47 -11.59
CA TRP A 11 -13.72 -0.08 -11.73
C TRP A 11 -14.55 0.85 -10.85
N PHE A 12 -13.92 1.79 -10.15
CA PHE A 12 -14.61 2.91 -9.49
C PHE A 12 -13.66 4.06 -9.15
N GLU A 13 -14.21 5.27 -9.16
CA GLU A 13 -13.57 6.46 -8.62
C GLU A 13 -14.44 7.05 -7.50
N LEU A 14 -13.87 7.25 -6.32
CA LEU A 14 -14.61 7.82 -5.20
C LEU A 14 -13.77 8.79 -4.36
N SER A 15 -14.46 9.79 -3.83
CA SER A 15 -13.88 10.73 -2.87
C SER A 15 -14.64 10.71 -1.54
N ARG A 16 -13.92 11.01 -0.46
CA ARG A 16 -14.50 11.20 0.89
C ARG A 16 -15.32 9.99 1.36
N VAL A 17 -14.69 8.81 1.36
CA VAL A 17 -15.30 7.57 1.84
C VAL A 17 -14.80 7.24 3.24
N ARG A 18 -15.68 6.90 4.19
CA ARG A 18 -15.18 6.41 5.49
C ARG A 18 -14.70 4.97 5.38
N ILE A 19 -15.50 4.07 4.83
CA ILE A 19 -15.17 2.64 4.78
C ILE A 19 -15.54 2.04 3.42
N ILE A 20 -14.63 1.27 2.83
CA ILE A 20 -14.88 0.39 1.68
C ILE A 20 -14.52 -1.04 2.10
N LYS A 21 -15.41 -1.99 1.81
CA LYS A 21 -15.20 -3.42 2.08
C LYS A 21 -15.56 -4.24 0.84
N GLY A 22 -14.69 -5.19 0.51
CA GLY A 22 -14.93 -6.22 -0.50
C GLY A 22 -13.81 -7.23 -0.53
N LEU A 23 -13.91 -8.27 -1.33
CA LEU A 23 -12.91 -9.33 -1.43
C LEU A 23 -11.81 -8.96 -2.42
N SER A 24 -12.21 -8.49 -3.62
CA SER A 24 -11.27 -8.17 -4.69
C SER A 24 -11.54 -6.80 -5.29
N TYR A 25 -10.45 -6.07 -5.56
CA TYR A 25 -10.47 -4.79 -6.25
C TYR A 25 -9.50 -4.84 -7.42
N GLN A 26 -9.95 -4.39 -8.58
CA GLN A 26 -9.08 -4.18 -9.73
C GLN A 26 -8.73 -2.70 -9.80
N VAL A 27 -9.27 -1.98 -10.78
CA VAL A 27 -8.88 -0.60 -11.06
C VAL A 27 -9.70 0.36 -10.21
N PHE A 28 -9.05 1.22 -9.43
CA PHE A 28 -9.77 2.27 -8.71
C PHE A 28 -8.93 3.49 -8.41
N VAL A 29 -9.62 4.61 -8.26
CA VAL A 29 -9.01 5.86 -7.80
C VAL A 29 -9.76 6.32 -6.55
N LEU A 30 -9.02 6.53 -5.45
CA LEU A 30 -9.64 6.97 -4.21
C LEU A 30 -8.93 8.16 -3.59
N SER A 31 -9.73 9.12 -3.14
CA SER A 31 -9.24 10.24 -2.35
C SER A 31 -9.93 10.35 -1.00
N ARG A 32 -9.15 10.61 0.04
CA ARG A 32 -9.62 10.86 1.42
C ARG A 32 -10.44 9.69 1.99
N VAL A 33 -9.81 8.52 2.05
CA VAL A 33 -10.44 7.31 2.60
C VAL A 33 -9.94 7.01 4.02
N ARG A 34 -10.85 6.69 4.95
CA ARG A 34 -10.39 6.25 6.28
C ARG A 34 -9.95 4.80 6.27
N VAL A 35 -10.76 3.90 5.73
CA VAL A 35 -10.47 2.45 5.77
C VAL A 35 -10.85 1.77 4.45
N ILE A 36 -9.93 0.98 3.92
CA ILE A 36 -10.18 0.03 2.83
C ILE A 36 -9.85 -1.38 3.36
N LYS A 37 -10.76 -2.34 3.16
CA LYS A 37 -10.54 -3.74 3.52
C LYS A 37 -10.87 -4.65 2.35
N GLY A 38 -10.03 -5.67 2.16
CA GLY A 38 -10.29 -6.79 1.29
C GLY A 38 -9.14 -7.77 1.24
N SER A 39 -9.20 -8.72 0.32
CA SER A 39 -8.22 -9.78 0.21
C SER A 39 -7.18 -9.45 -0.84
N SER A 40 -7.62 -9.01 -2.02
CA SER A 40 -6.74 -8.81 -3.18
C SER A 40 -7.00 -7.45 -3.84
N TYR A 41 -5.93 -6.77 -4.22
CA TYR A 41 -6.02 -5.51 -4.94
C TYR A 41 -5.07 -5.47 -6.14
N ARG A 42 -5.52 -4.93 -7.29
CA ARG A 42 -4.76 -4.88 -8.54
C ARG A 42 -4.90 -3.56 -9.32
N GLY A 43 -3.88 -2.71 -9.31
CA GLY A 43 -3.79 -1.54 -10.20
C GLY A 43 -4.61 -0.34 -9.75
N PHE A 44 -4.06 0.54 -8.91
CA PHE A 44 -4.82 1.70 -8.45
C PHE A 44 -3.98 2.86 -7.88
N GLU A 45 -4.64 4.01 -7.79
CA GLU A 45 -4.08 5.25 -7.26
C GLU A 45 -4.86 5.71 -6.02
N LEU A 46 -4.18 5.86 -4.87
CA LEU A 46 -4.83 6.38 -3.65
C LEU A 46 -4.14 7.59 -3.07
N SER A 47 -4.96 8.57 -2.68
CA SER A 47 -4.50 9.74 -1.95
C SER A 47 -5.18 9.88 -0.58
N ARG A 48 -4.37 10.16 0.45
CA ARG A 48 -4.81 10.46 1.82
C ARG A 48 -5.62 9.33 2.44
N VAL A 49 -5.02 8.16 2.56
CA VAL A 49 -5.64 6.99 3.18
C VAL A 49 -5.15 6.79 4.61
N ARG A 50 -6.05 6.53 5.57
CA ARG A 50 -5.60 6.18 6.93
C ARG A 50 -5.16 4.73 7.00
N VAL A 51 -5.99 3.79 6.55
CA VAL A 51 -5.72 2.36 6.68
C VAL A 51 -6.11 1.60 5.43
N ILE A 52 -5.21 0.75 4.94
CA ILE A 52 -5.47 -0.27 3.92
C ILE A 52 -5.11 -1.63 4.52
N LYS A 53 -6.02 -2.60 4.44
CA LYS A 53 -5.76 -3.98 4.88
C LYS A 53 -6.10 -4.97 3.78
N GLY A 54 -5.23 -5.94 3.54
CA GLY A 54 -5.56 -7.13 2.79
C GLY A 54 -4.45 -8.15 2.74
N LEU A 55 -4.55 -9.14 1.87
CA LEU A 55 -3.58 -10.21 1.78
C LEU A 55 -2.54 -9.89 0.71
N SER A 56 -3.02 -9.57 -0.49
CA SER A 56 -2.17 -9.45 -1.67
C SER A 56 -2.41 -8.15 -2.39
N TYR A 57 -1.30 -7.60 -2.88
CA TYR A 57 -1.26 -6.30 -3.47
C TYR A 57 -0.40 -6.32 -4.74
N GLN A 58 -0.97 -5.99 -5.91
CA GLN A 58 -0.23 -5.76 -7.17
C GLN A 58 -0.50 -4.39 -7.84
N GLY A 59 0.54 -3.60 -8.16
CA GLY A 59 0.46 -2.34 -8.94
C GLY A 59 -0.22 -1.17 -8.23
N PHE A 60 0.53 -0.26 -7.59
CA PHE A 60 -0.02 0.83 -6.77
C PHE A 60 0.78 2.10 -6.88
N GLU A 61 0.06 3.21 -6.87
CA GLU A 61 0.61 4.51 -6.52
C GLU A 61 -0.14 5.07 -5.31
N LEU A 62 0.53 5.20 -4.17
CA LEU A 62 -0.11 5.72 -2.95
C LEU A 62 0.59 6.95 -2.40
N SER A 63 -0.21 7.97 -2.09
CA SER A 63 0.26 9.18 -1.44
C SER A 63 -0.41 9.40 -0.09
N ARG A 64 0.42 9.72 0.92
CA ARG A 64 -0.01 10.09 2.29
C ARG A 64 -0.83 9.00 2.97
N VAL A 65 -0.22 7.82 3.12
CA VAL A 65 -0.85 6.69 3.82
C VAL A 65 -0.35 6.59 5.26
N ARG A 66 -1.25 6.35 6.23
CA ARG A 66 -0.78 6.08 7.61
C ARG A 66 -0.36 4.63 7.77
N VAL A 67 -1.20 3.67 7.38
CA VAL A 67 -0.95 2.25 7.60
C VAL A 67 -1.35 1.43 6.39
N ILE A 68 -0.46 0.53 5.98
CA ILE A 68 -0.71 -0.55 5.02
C ILE A 68 -0.34 -1.87 5.70
N GLU A 69 -1.26 -2.83 5.69
CA GLU A 69 -1.07 -4.16 6.30
C GLU A 69 -1.50 -5.28 5.36
N GLY A 70 -0.63 -6.28 5.19
CA GLY A 70 -0.91 -7.46 4.41
C GLY A 70 0.21 -8.47 4.34
N LEU A 71 0.12 -9.43 3.42
CA LEU A 71 1.12 -10.50 3.32
C LEU A 71 2.11 -10.24 2.20
N SER A 72 1.61 -9.92 1.02
CA SER A 72 2.41 -9.87 -0.21
C SER A 72 2.13 -8.60 -0.99
N TYR A 73 3.19 -7.97 -1.44
CA TYR A 73 3.13 -6.73 -2.17
C TYR A 73 4.06 -6.74 -3.39
N GLN A 74 3.55 -6.31 -4.54
CA GLN A 74 4.26 -6.28 -5.81
C GLN A 74 4.00 -4.98 -6.57
N GLY A 75 5.06 -4.30 -7.03
CA GLY A 75 4.98 -3.13 -7.90
C GLY A 75 4.33 -1.93 -7.22
N PHE A 76 5.10 -1.19 -6.45
CA PHE A 76 4.61 -0.15 -5.57
C PHE A 76 5.42 1.13 -5.69
N GLU A 77 4.73 2.24 -5.88
CA GLU A 77 5.27 3.57 -5.67
C GLU A 77 4.53 4.21 -4.48
N LEU A 78 5.27 4.51 -3.40
CA LEU A 78 4.68 5.06 -2.19
C LEU A 78 5.36 6.34 -1.74
N SER A 79 4.55 7.36 -1.47
CA SER A 79 5.02 8.61 -0.89
C SER A 79 4.37 8.93 0.45
N ARG A 80 5.19 9.31 1.44
CA ARG A 80 4.78 9.76 2.77
C ARG A 80 3.97 8.71 3.53
N VAL A 81 4.57 7.55 3.75
CA VAL A 81 3.94 6.45 4.50
C VAL A 81 4.43 6.42 5.94
N ARG A 82 3.55 6.23 6.92
CA ARG A 82 4.02 6.03 8.31
C ARG A 82 4.44 4.59 8.55
N VAL A 83 3.59 3.62 8.21
CA VAL A 83 3.86 2.21 8.50
C VAL A 83 3.43 1.32 7.35
N ILE A 84 4.33 0.42 6.95
CA ILE A 84 4.07 -0.68 6.03
C ILE A 84 4.43 -1.98 6.76
N LYS A 85 3.53 -2.95 6.75
CA LYS A 85 3.74 -4.29 7.31
C LYS A 85 3.29 -5.37 6.35
N GLY A 86 4.14 -6.36 6.16
CA GLY A 86 3.80 -7.62 5.53
C GLY A 86 4.99 -8.55 5.45
N SER A 87 4.82 -9.69 4.79
CA SER A 87 5.84 -10.74 4.79
C SER A 87 6.84 -10.56 3.65
N SER A 88 6.32 -10.27 2.45
CA SER A 88 7.11 -10.26 1.21
C SER A 88 6.82 -9.05 0.36
N TYR A 89 7.88 -8.44 -0.17
CA TYR A 89 7.81 -7.24 -0.98
C TYR A 89 8.69 -7.36 -2.23
N GLN A 90 8.16 -7.00 -3.40
CA GLN A 90 8.87 -7.07 -4.68
C GLN A 90 8.62 -5.81 -5.54
N GLY A 91 9.68 -5.12 -5.96
CA GLY A 91 9.60 -3.97 -6.87
C GLY A 91 8.95 -2.76 -6.21
N PHE A 92 9.76 -1.94 -5.56
CA PHE A 92 9.27 -0.86 -4.72
C PHE A 92 10.10 0.40 -4.87
N GLU A 93 9.41 1.52 -5.05
CA GLU A 93 9.96 2.86 -4.88
C GLU A 93 9.24 3.53 -3.69
N LEU A 94 10.00 3.87 -2.65
CA LEU A 94 9.45 4.39 -1.40
C LEU A 94 10.11 5.72 -1.04
N SER A 95 9.30 6.75 -0.85
CA SER A 95 9.74 8.04 -0.36
C SER A 95 9.09 8.43 0.97
N ARG A 96 9.91 8.88 1.92
CA ARG A 96 9.49 9.40 3.23
C ARG A 96 8.69 8.38 4.04
N VAL A 97 9.27 7.21 4.26
CA VAL A 97 8.66 6.15 5.07
C VAL A 97 9.20 6.14 6.49
N ARG A 98 8.32 6.11 7.51
CA ARG A 98 8.83 5.99 8.90
C ARG A 98 9.23 4.56 9.24
N VAL A 99 8.39 3.59 8.93
CA VAL A 99 8.63 2.19 9.32
C VAL A 99 8.20 1.25 8.20
N ILE A 100 9.08 0.32 7.85
CA ILE A 100 8.82 -0.83 6.99
C ILE A 100 9.18 -2.10 7.77
N LYS A 101 8.26 -3.07 7.80
CA LYS A 101 8.49 -4.36 8.45
C LYS A 101 8.10 -5.50 7.54
N GLY A 102 8.95 -6.53 7.49
CA GLY A 102 8.64 -7.80 6.86
C GLY A 102 9.79 -8.76 6.92
N SER A 103 9.71 -9.80 6.11
CA SER A 103 10.68 -10.89 6.11
C SER A 103 11.59 -10.80 4.89
N SER A 104 11.01 -10.56 3.71
CA SER A 104 11.72 -10.63 2.43
C SER A 104 11.48 -9.41 1.55
N TYR A 105 12.57 -8.86 1.01
CA TYR A 105 12.59 -7.68 0.15
C TYR A 105 13.37 -7.97 -1.14
N LYS A 106 12.73 -7.82 -2.30
CA LYS A 106 13.38 -7.84 -3.63
C LYS A 106 13.18 -6.53 -4.40
N VAL A 107 14.26 -5.88 -4.82
CA VAL A 107 14.30 -4.65 -5.64
C VAL A 107 13.60 -3.47 -4.97
N PHE A 108 14.40 -2.65 -4.28
CA PHE A 108 13.93 -1.47 -3.54
C PHE A 108 14.75 -0.24 -3.88
N GLU A 109 14.06 0.86 -4.11
CA GLU A 109 14.60 2.21 -4.11
C GLU A 109 13.96 2.98 -2.96
N LEU A 110 14.77 3.37 -1.99
CA LEU A 110 14.30 3.98 -0.75
C LEU A 110 14.88 5.37 -0.57
N SER A 111 14.02 6.36 -0.35
CA SER A 111 14.42 7.70 0.06
C SER A 111 13.78 8.10 1.40
N ARG A 112 14.60 8.64 2.31
CA ARG A 112 14.16 9.14 3.63
C ARG A 112 13.39 8.11 4.46
N VAL A 113 13.94 6.91 4.60
CA VAL A 113 13.38 5.85 5.45
C VAL A 113 14.03 5.88 6.83
N ARG A 114 13.22 5.83 7.91
CA ARG A 114 13.74 5.83 9.29
C ARG A 114 14.07 4.44 9.83
N VAL A 115 13.19 3.48 9.62
CA VAL A 115 13.34 2.11 10.15
C VAL A 115 12.90 1.10 9.10
N ILE A 116 13.75 0.09 8.90
CA ILE A 116 13.49 -1.08 8.06
C ILE A 116 13.84 -2.31 8.89
N ASN A 117 12.94 -3.28 8.94
CA ASN A 117 13.18 -4.57 9.58
C ASN A 117 12.85 -5.69 8.59
N GLY A 118 13.78 -6.63 8.46
CA GLY A 118 13.82 -7.66 7.44
C GLY A 118 14.84 -8.74 7.74
N SER A 119 14.57 -9.93 7.23
CA SER A 119 15.46 -11.09 7.32
C SER A 119 16.26 -11.31 6.03
N SER A 120 15.73 -10.90 4.87
CA SER A 120 16.36 -11.10 3.56
C SER A 120 16.13 -9.90 2.64
N TYR A 121 17.19 -9.48 1.95
CA TYR A 121 17.19 -8.36 1.00
C TYR A 121 17.92 -8.76 -0.29
N GLN A 122 17.33 -8.49 -1.45
CA GLN A 122 17.91 -8.76 -2.77
C GLN A 122 17.67 -7.56 -3.70
N GLY A 123 18.71 -6.78 -4.01
CA GLY A 123 18.58 -5.54 -4.78
C GLY A 123 17.97 -4.43 -3.92
N PHE A 124 18.82 -3.49 -3.48
CA PHE A 124 18.44 -2.48 -2.51
C PHE A 124 19.29 -1.22 -2.70
N GLU A 125 18.63 -0.10 -2.96
CA GLU A 125 19.23 1.22 -3.00
C GLU A 125 18.59 2.10 -1.92
N LEU A 126 19.43 2.81 -1.16
CA LEU A 126 19.00 3.73 -0.12
C LEU A 126 19.66 5.08 -0.33
N SER A 127 18.86 6.08 -0.71
CA SER A 127 19.29 7.46 -0.81
C SER A 127 18.84 8.27 0.41
N ARG A 128 19.77 9.04 0.96
CA ARG A 128 19.52 10.01 2.03
C ARG A 128 19.60 11.42 1.45
N VAL A 129 18.62 11.79 0.62
CA VAL A 129 18.40 13.19 0.21
C VAL A 129 17.07 13.66 0.75
#